data_AF-A0A956XJI6-F1
#
_entry.id   AF-A0A956XJI6-F1
#
_cell.length_a   1.000
_cell.length_b   1.000
_cell.length_c   1.000
_cell.angle_alpha   90.00
_cell.angle_beta   90.00
_cell.angle_gamma   90.00
#
_symmetry.space_group_name_H-M   'P 1'
#
loop_
_entity.id
_entity.type
_entity.pdbx_description
1 polymer ?
#
loop_
_entity_poly.entity_id
_entity_poly.type
_entity_poly.pdbx_seq_one_letter_code
_entity_poly.pdbx_strand_id
1 'polypeptide(L)'
;MLRLAFFAVILAIASACTPTPPAVAPTSQFDTFVTIDLPRIGTIIYANTIFVAGTSNASMEDGFLLQVITANGDVIADGSVQPTDGHWDVQLPHSYTGDPTEITIVASLSDGQTSAELDLASAVLSPEVNRPDGIYGLILQPTNGDTGGGEQIPVFGVVSGLSTGEIIITLTMGGDEISLATLAIDYPNSLDEIPWQVDLPTEDTTGPVILTLSYKDETGNLVLLDEIELVLTAVAG
;
A
#
# COMPACT_ATOMS: atom_id res chain seq x y z
N MET A 1 -0.14 42.89 72.33
CA MET A 1 -0.25 43.21 70.90
C MET A 1 -0.05 42.01 69.95
N LEU A 2 0.44 40.85 70.42
CA LEU A 2 0.68 39.66 69.57
C LEU A 2 -0.58 38.76 69.33
N ARG A 3 -1.68 38.96 70.07
CA ARG A 3 -2.89 38.12 69.96
C ARG A 3 -3.91 38.58 68.91
N LEU A 4 -3.81 39.81 68.40
CA LEU A 4 -4.74 40.31 67.37
C LEU A 4 -4.30 39.99 65.93
N ALA A 5 -3.01 39.74 65.71
CA ALA A 5 -2.46 39.44 64.39
C ALA A 5 -2.72 37.99 63.93
N PHE A 6 -3.00 37.06 64.86
CA PHE A 6 -3.19 35.64 64.53
C PHE A 6 -4.62 35.32 64.03
N PHE A 7 -5.61 36.17 64.35
CA PHE A 7 -7.00 35.95 63.92
C PHE A 7 -7.27 36.44 62.49
N ALA A 8 -6.49 37.39 61.97
CA ALA A 8 -6.65 37.91 60.62
C ALA A 8 -6.07 36.98 59.53
N VAL A 9 -5.12 36.10 59.89
CA VAL A 9 -4.50 35.16 58.93
C VAL A 9 -5.36 33.91 58.71
N ILE A 10 -6.15 33.47 59.71
CA ILE A 10 -7.00 32.27 59.57
C ILE A 10 -8.26 32.54 58.72
N LEU A 11 -8.74 33.78 58.64
CA LEU A 11 -9.91 34.13 57.83
C LEU A 11 -9.61 34.27 56.32
N ALA A 12 -8.33 34.33 55.93
CA ALA A 12 -7.92 34.48 54.52
C ALA A 12 -7.71 33.14 53.78
N ILE A 13 -7.87 31.99 54.44
CA ILE A 13 -7.62 30.66 53.83
C ILE A 13 -8.93 29.97 53.42
N ALA A 14 -10.10 30.58 53.65
CA ALA A 14 -11.39 29.95 53.38
C ALA A 14 -12.04 30.33 52.02
N SER A 15 -11.42 31.19 51.20
CA SER A 15 -12.07 31.76 49.99
C SER A 15 -11.48 31.30 48.64
N ALA A 16 -10.61 30.28 48.63
CA ALA A 16 -9.96 29.81 47.40
C ALA A 16 -10.36 28.37 46.99
N CYS A 17 -11.61 27.97 47.23
CA CYS A 17 -12.21 26.82 46.55
C CYS A 17 -13.18 27.35 45.50
N THR A 18 -12.65 27.88 44.40
CA THR A 18 -13.44 27.96 43.17
C THR A 18 -13.67 26.53 42.70
N PRO A 19 -14.93 26.10 42.49
CA PRO A 19 -15.19 24.78 41.94
C PRO A 19 -14.48 24.69 40.60
N THR A 20 -13.54 23.75 40.48
CA THR A 20 -12.91 23.43 39.21
C THR A 20 -14.03 23.10 38.24
N PRO A 21 -14.17 23.85 37.12
CA PRO A 21 -15.18 23.50 36.12
C PRO A 21 -14.95 22.04 35.73
N PRO A 22 -16.02 21.23 35.60
CA PRO A 22 -15.88 19.84 35.19
C PRO A 22 -15.02 19.81 33.94
N ALA A 23 -14.00 18.94 33.94
CA ALA A 23 -13.17 18.73 32.77
C ALA A 23 -14.12 18.44 31.60
N VAL A 24 -14.05 19.26 30.56
CA VAL A 24 -14.79 19.02 29.33
C VAL A 24 -14.33 17.65 28.85
N ALA A 25 -15.22 16.66 28.88
CA ALA A 25 -14.92 15.35 28.33
C ALA A 25 -14.47 15.59 26.87
N PRO A 26 -13.39 14.93 26.41
CA PRO A 26 -12.97 15.08 25.02
C PRO A 26 -14.18 14.84 24.13
N THR A 27 -14.54 15.86 23.35
CA THR A 27 -15.55 15.73 22.30
C THR A 27 -15.14 14.55 21.44
N SER A 28 -16.05 13.60 21.24
CA SER A 28 -15.83 12.41 20.40
C SER A 28 -14.97 12.77 19.19
N GLN A 29 -13.75 12.27 19.18
CA GLN A 29 -12.84 12.36 18.05
C GLN A 29 -13.60 11.78 16.86
N PHE A 30 -13.89 12.60 15.86
CA PHE A 30 -14.46 12.08 14.62
C PHE A 30 -13.33 11.29 13.95
N ASP A 31 -13.47 9.97 13.99
CA ASP A 31 -12.56 9.00 13.37
C ASP A 31 -12.78 8.98 11.85
N THR A 32 -12.66 10.13 11.19
CA THR A 32 -12.64 10.17 9.73
C THR A 32 -11.32 9.60 9.25
N PHE A 33 -11.38 8.44 8.61
CA PHE A 33 -10.23 7.81 7.97
C PHE A 33 -10.58 7.43 6.54
N VAL A 34 -9.58 7.55 5.68
CA VAL A 34 -9.51 6.99 4.34
C VAL A 34 -8.18 6.26 4.28
N THR A 35 -8.14 5.11 3.61
CA THR A 35 -6.90 4.45 3.21
C THR A 35 -6.87 4.35 1.70
N ILE A 36 -5.70 4.56 1.11
CA ILE A 36 -5.40 4.29 -0.28
C ILE A 36 -4.62 2.97 -0.34
N ASP A 37 -5.30 1.91 -0.76
CA ASP A 37 -4.72 0.57 -0.83
C ASP A 37 -4.10 0.29 -2.21
N LEU A 38 -4.62 0.95 -3.25
CA LEU A 38 -4.14 0.89 -4.63
C LEU A 38 -3.99 2.32 -5.20
N PRO A 39 -2.93 2.60 -5.99
CA PRO A 39 -1.82 1.70 -6.34
C PRO A 39 -0.90 1.40 -5.15
N ARG A 40 -0.26 0.23 -5.17
CA ARG A 40 0.75 -0.13 -4.16
C ARG A 40 2.04 0.63 -4.42
N ILE A 41 2.83 0.89 -3.37
CA ILE A 41 4.18 1.43 -3.52
C ILE A 41 4.98 0.53 -4.47
N GLY A 42 5.61 1.15 -5.48
CA GLY A 42 6.37 0.47 -6.52
C GLY A 42 5.58 0.17 -7.80
N THR A 43 4.28 0.49 -7.83
CA THR A 43 3.48 0.39 -9.06
C THR A 43 3.99 1.36 -10.13
N ILE A 44 4.13 0.87 -11.37
CA ILE A 44 4.38 1.71 -12.55
C ILE A 44 3.11 1.72 -13.40
N ILE A 45 2.53 2.91 -13.56
CA ILE A 45 1.31 3.15 -14.32
C ILE A 45 1.70 3.55 -15.75
N TYR A 46 1.26 2.75 -16.72
CA TYR A 46 1.39 3.01 -18.15
C TYR A 46 0.07 3.41 -18.79
N ALA A 47 -1.06 3.00 -18.20
CA ALA A 47 -2.40 3.34 -18.66
C ALA A 47 -2.63 4.86 -18.65
N ASN A 48 -3.60 5.32 -19.44
CA ASN A 48 -4.03 6.73 -19.49
C ASN A 48 -4.99 7.12 -18.34
N THR A 49 -5.28 6.18 -17.45
CA THR A 49 -6.13 6.34 -16.28
C THR A 49 -5.41 5.77 -15.08
N ILE A 50 -5.39 6.51 -13.99
CA ILE A 50 -4.85 6.05 -12.71
C ILE A 50 -6.00 5.41 -11.94
N PHE A 51 -5.90 4.10 -11.70
CA PHE A 51 -6.84 3.41 -10.81
C PHE A 51 -6.40 3.60 -9.36
N VAL A 52 -7.32 4.12 -8.55
CA VAL A 52 -7.11 4.34 -7.12
C VAL A 52 -8.26 3.68 -6.37
N ALA A 53 -7.94 2.92 -5.33
CA ALA A 53 -8.94 2.27 -4.50
C ALA A 53 -8.48 2.17 -3.05
N GLY A 54 -9.44 1.99 -2.15
CA GLY A 54 -9.14 1.63 -0.77
C GLY A 54 -10.37 1.57 0.12
N THR A 55 -10.17 1.88 1.40
CA THR A 55 -11.24 1.83 2.40
C THR A 55 -11.48 3.19 3.03
N SER A 56 -12.64 3.34 3.68
CA SER A 56 -12.96 4.52 4.48
C SER A 56 -13.86 4.12 5.66
N ASN A 57 -14.06 5.05 6.59
CA ASN A 57 -15.15 4.86 7.54
C ASN A 57 -16.51 4.87 6.82
N ALA A 58 -17.49 4.14 7.35
CA ALA A 58 -18.83 4.05 6.76
C ALA A 58 -19.64 5.37 6.87
N SER A 59 -19.16 6.34 7.65
CA SER A 59 -19.80 7.63 7.89
C SER A 59 -19.33 8.75 6.95
N MET A 60 -18.44 8.48 5.99
CA MET A 60 -18.02 9.45 4.96
C MET A 60 -19.09 9.65 3.90
N GLU A 61 -20.30 10.06 4.32
CA GLU A 61 -21.40 10.38 3.41
C GLU A 61 -21.13 11.62 2.55
N ASP A 62 -20.24 12.52 2.99
CA ASP A 62 -19.90 13.74 2.23
C ASP A 62 -18.81 13.54 1.17
N GLY A 63 -18.22 12.33 1.10
CA GLY A 63 -17.14 12.00 0.19
C GLY A 63 -15.81 12.70 0.53
N PHE A 64 -14.84 12.59 -0.37
CA PHE A 64 -13.54 13.26 -0.28
C PHE A 64 -12.99 13.57 -1.67
N LEU A 65 -11.92 14.36 -1.71
CA LEU A 65 -11.20 14.68 -2.94
C LEU A 65 -9.95 13.81 -3.05
N LEU A 66 -9.69 13.29 -4.23
CA LEU A 66 -8.40 12.75 -4.65
C LEU A 66 -7.72 13.74 -5.57
N GLN A 67 -6.42 13.91 -5.37
CA GLN A 67 -5.55 14.65 -6.27
C GLN A 67 -4.33 13.81 -6.59
N VAL A 68 -3.92 13.82 -7.86
CA VAL A 68 -2.68 13.23 -8.31
C VAL A 68 -1.71 14.35 -8.62
N ILE A 69 -0.62 14.38 -7.87
CA ILE A 69 0.38 15.44 -7.87
C ILE A 69 1.70 14.85 -8.38
N THR A 70 2.33 15.51 -9.35
CA THR A 70 3.66 15.11 -9.84
C THR A 70 4.76 15.53 -8.86
N ALA A 71 5.97 15.00 -9.03
CA ALA A 71 7.16 15.43 -8.28
C ALA A 71 7.45 16.95 -8.34
N ASN A 72 6.93 17.66 -9.34
CA ASN A 72 7.07 19.12 -9.48
C ASN A 72 5.98 19.92 -8.75
N GLY A 73 4.97 19.24 -8.18
CA GLY A 73 3.82 19.87 -7.53
C GLY A 73 2.63 20.16 -8.44
N ASP A 74 2.70 19.76 -9.72
CA ASP A 74 1.58 19.94 -10.65
C ASP A 74 0.49 18.89 -10.41
N VAL A 75 -0.77 19.32 -10.27
CA VAL A 75 -1.94 18.44 -10.24
C VAL A 75 -2.27 18.01 -11.66
N ILE A 76 -2.21 16.71 -11.94
CA ILE A 76 -2.42 16.14 -13.28
C ILE A 76 -3.74 15.37 -13.44
N ALA A 77 -4.38 15.04 -12.32
CA ALA A 77 -5.72 14.49 -12.25
C ALA A 77 -6.31 14.77 -10.87
N ASP A 78 -7.63 14.89 -10.81
CA ASP A 78 -8.38 15.01 -9.56
C ASP A 78 -9.79 14.42 -9.73
N GLY A 79 -10.44 14.13 -8.61
CA GLY A 79 -11.80 13.63 -8.61
C GLY A 79 -12.42 13.64 -7.21
N SER A 80 -13.75 13.73 -7.17
CA SER A 80 -14.50 13.51 -5.93
C SER A 80 -14.90 12.05 -5.82
N VAL A 81 -14.67 11.46 -4.66
CA VAL A 81 -14.98 10.06 -4.37
C VAL A 81 -16.08 10.00 -3.31
N GLN A 82 -17.07 9.15 -3.57
CA GLN A 82 -18.13 8.84 -2.64
C GLN A 82 -18.04 7.36 -2.23
N PRO A 83 -17.59 7.05 -1.01
CA PRO A 83 -17.52 5.67 -0.55
C PRO A 83 -18.88 5.00 -0.50
N THR A 84 -18.88 3.69 -0.76
CA THR A 84 -20.04 2.81 -0.62
C THR A 84 -19.67 1.65 0.30
N ASP A 85 -20.40 1.50 1.40
CA ASP A 85 -20.18 0.43 2.40
C ASP A 85 -18.74 0.33 2.92
N GLY A 86 -18.05 1.47 3.09
CA GLY A 86 -16.68 1.53 3.60
C GLY A 86 -15.59 1.21 2.57
N HIS A 87 -15.97 1.02 1.31
CA HIS A 87 -15.06 0.81 0.18
C HIS A 87 -15.24 1.88 -0.87
N TRP A 88 -14.19 2.11 -1.64
CA TRP A 88 -14.24 3.03 -2.77
C TRP A 88 -13.19 2.68 -3.81
N ASP A 89 -13.48 3.03 -5.05
CA ASP A 89 -12.55 2.98 -6.16
C ASP A 89 -12.89 4.08 -7.18
N VAL A 90 -11.89 4.54 -7.92
CA VAL A 90 -12.07 5.50 -9.00
C VAL A 90 -10.98 5.33 -10.06
N GLN A 91 -11.34 5.61 -11.31
CA GLN A 91 -10.39 5.79 -12.39
C GLN A 91 -10.25 7.29 -12.68
N LEU A 92 -9.04 7.81 -12.54
CA LEU A 92 -8.71 9.21 -12.77
C LEU A 92 -7.98 9.35 -14.12
N PRO A 93 -8.64 9.86 -15.18
CA PRO A 93 -7.96 10.16 -16.42
C PRO A 93 -6.90 11.24 -16.22
N HIS A 94 -5.73 11.07 -16.83
CA HIS A 94 -4.68 12.09 -16.84
C HIS A 94 -4.22 12.36 -18.28
N SER A 95 -3.65 13.54 -18.50
CA SER A 95 -3.07 13.94 -19.79
C SER A 95 -1.55 14.03 -19.75
N TYR A 96 -0.91 13.35 -18.79
CA TYR A 96 0.54 13.37 -18.65
C TYR A 96 1.22 12.69 -19.86
N THR A 97 2.14 13.39 -20.51
CA THR A 97 2.92 12.90 -21.66
C THR A 97 4.41 13.16 -21.51
N GLY A 98 4.89 13.41 -20.29
CA GLY A 98 6.29 13.69 -19.99
C GLY A 98 7.14 12.43 -19.85
N ASP A 99 8.40 12.61 -19.46
CA ASP A 99 9.28 11.50 -19.06
C ASP A 99 8.74 10.78 -17.81
N PRO A 100 9.13 9.53 -17.51
CA PRO A 100 8.70 8.85 -16.29
C PRO A 100 8.90 9.71 -15.04
N THR A 101 7.86 9.82 -14.21
CA THR A 101 7.86 10.69 -13.02
C THR A 101 7.17 10.02 -11.85
N GLU A 102 7.63 10.31 -10.63
CA GLU A 102 6.93 9.92 -9.42
C GLU A 102 5.68 10.79 -9.26
N ILE A 103 4.58 10.15 -8.85
CA ILE A 103 3.33 10.80 -8.51
C ILE A 103 2.97 10.50 -7.06
N THR A 104 2.37 11.49 -6.40
CA THR A 104 1.75 11.36 -5.09
C THR A 104 0.25 11.49 -5.25
N ILE A 105 -0.49 10.51 -4.75
CA ILE A 105 -1.94 10.51 -4.72
C ILE A 105 -2.34 10.93 -3.31
N VAL A 106 -3.12 12.00 -3.19
CA VAL A 106 -3.51 12.59 -1.92
C VAL A 106 -5.03 12.51 -1.77
N ALA A 107 -5.49 11.88 -0.70
CA ALA A 107 -6.88 11.94 -0.27
C ALA A 107 -7.04 13.09 0.74
N SER A 108 -8.04 13.95 0.53
CA SER A 108 -8.29 15.08 1.41
C SER A 108 -9.77 15.41 1.57
N LEU A 109 -10.13 15.94 2.74
CA LEU A 109 -11.41 16.65 2.92
C LEU A 109 -11.25 18.08 2.45
N SER A 110 -12.22 18.60 1.70
CA SER A 110 -12.31 20.04 1.44
C SER A 110 -13.69 20.58 1.81
N ASP A 111 -13.69 21.60 2.67
CA ASP A 111 -14.87 22.43 2.95
C ASP A 111 -14.91 23.70 2.07
N GLY A 112 -14.08 23.75 1.02
CA GLY A 112 -13.92 24.91 0.13
C GLY A 112 -13.08 26.06 0.71
N GLN A 113 -12.59 25.95 1.95
CA GLN A 113 -11.74 26.96 2.61
C GLN A 113 -10.43 26.35 3.13
N THR A 114 -10.47 25.10 3.57
CA THR A 114 -9.37 24.33 4.12
C THR A 114 -9.32 22.95 3.47
N SER A 115 -8.11 22.41 3.35
CA SER A 115 -7.89 21.03 2.95
C SER A 115 -7.18 20.31 4.10
N ALA A 116 -7.75 19.18 4.53
CA ALA A 116 -7.15 18.30 5.51
C ALA A 116 -6.78 16.99 4.82
N GLU A 117 -5.49 16.66 4.81
CA GLU A 117 -4.97 15.40 4.28
C GLU A 117 -5.46 14.22 5.15
N LEU A 118 -5.96 13.18 4.49
CA LEU A 118 -6.44 11.96 5.12
C LEU A 118 -5.45 10.81 4.93
N ASP A 119 -4.93 10.65 3.70
CA ASP A 119 -3.95 9.62 3.36
C ASP A 119 -3.18 9.98 2.08
N LEU A 120 -2.07 9.27 1.86
CA LEU A 120 -1.18 9.43 0.73
C LEU A 120 -0.67 8.08 0.19
N ALA A 121 -0.55 7.97 -1.12
CA ALA A 121 0.10 6.85 -1.81
C ALA A 121 1.06 7.37 -2.89
N SER A 122 2.03 6.54 -3.28
CA SER A 122 2.97 6.86 -4.36
C SER A 122 3.01 5.78 -5.43
N ALA A 123 3.23 6.23 -6.66
CA ALA A 123 3.44 5.39 -7.83
C ALA A 123 4.36 6.11 -8.82
N VAL A 124 4.81 5.38 -9.84
CA VAL A 124 5.51 5.97 -10.99
C VAL A 124 4.53 6.06 -12.15
N LEU A 125 4.43 7.22 -12.78
CA LEU A 125 3.71 7.40 -14.03
C LEU A 125 4.71 7.37 -15.18
N SER A 126 4.48 6.50 -16.17
CA SER A 126 5.37 6.31 -17.31
C SER A 126 4.56 6.26 -18.61
N PRO A 127 5.01 6.88 -19.70
CA PRO A 127 4.37 6.73 -21.00
C PRO A 127 4.29 5.27 -21.46
N GLU A 128 3.20 4.90 -22.13
CA GLU A 128 2.97 3.55 -22.68
C GLU A 128 4.12 3.06 -23.58
N VAL A 129 4.82 3.97 -24.29
CA VAL A 129 5.98 3.61 -25.13
C VAL A 129 7.16 3.01 -24.34
N ASN A 130 7.22 3.24 -23.03
CA ASN A 130 8.23 2.64 -22.15
C ASN A 130 7.80 1.28 -21.61
N ARG A 131 6.55 0.87 -21.81
CA ARG A 131 6.03 -0.40 -21.34
C ARG A 131 6.70 -1.54 -22.11
N PRO A 132 7.22 -2.57 -21.43
CA PRO A 132 7.67 -3.78 -22.11
C PRO A 132 6.52 -4.45 -22.90
N ASP A 133 6.85 -5.00 -24.06
CA ASP A 133 5.86 -5.68 -24.91
C ASP A 133 5.35 -6.97 -24.25
N GLY A 134 4.04 -7.23 -24.40
CA GLY A 134 3.41 -8.49 -23.97
C GLY A 134 3.12 -8.59 -22.47
N ILE A 135 3.22 -9.82 -21.97
CA ILE A 135 3.07 -10.20 -20.56
C ILE A 135 4.48 -10.44 -20.02
N TYR A 136 4.82 -9.83 -18.90
CA TYR A 136 6.09 -10.07 -18.23
C TYR A 136 5.91 -10.06 -16.72
N GLY A 137 6.80 -10.77 -16.04
CA GLY A 137 6.96 -10.71 -14.60
C GLY A 137 8.40 -11.00 -14.26
N LEU A 138 8.86 -10.43 -13.15
CA LEU A 138 10.24 -10.56 -12.69
C LEU A 138 10.24 -10.83 -11.20
N ILE A 139 11.13 -11.73 -10.77
CA ILE A 139 11.50 -11.89 -9.37
C ILE A 139 12.63 -10.91 -9.11
N LEU A 140 12.40 -9.95 -8.21
CA LEU A 140 13.38 -8.95 -7.84
C LEU A 140 14.19 -9.37 -6.62
N GLN A 141 13.57 -10.12 -5.71
CA GLN A 141 14.24 -10.77 -4.59
C GLN A 141 13.61 -12.14 -4.29
N PRO A 142 14.40 -13.17 -3.96
CA PRO A 142 15.87 -13.17 -3.98
C PRO A 142 16.41 -13.09 -5.42
N THR A 143 17.74 -13.02 -5.58
CA THR A 143 18.45 -12.98 -6.86
C THR A 143 19.29 -14.24 -7.07
N ASN A 144 19.75 -14.46 -8.31
CA ASN A 144 20.55 -15.64 -8.67
C ASN A 144 21.81 -15.79 -7.80
N GLY A 145 21.94 -16.95 -7.14
CA GLY A 145 23.06 -17.28 -6.27
C GLY A 145 22.90 -16.81 -4.83
N ASP A 146 21.79 -16.15 -4.48
CA ASP A 146 21.52 -15.79 -3.09
C ASP A 146 21.38 -17.01 -2.20
N THR A 147 21.73 -16.83 -0.92
CA THR A 147 21.52 -17.84 0.11
C THR A 147 20.29 -17.46 0.93
N GLY A 148 19.29 -18.34 0.94
CA GLY A 148 18.11 -18.27 1.80
C GLY A 148 18.23 -19.19 3.01
N GLY A 149 17.45 -18.93 4.04
CA GLY A 149 17.32 -19.80 5.21
C GLY A 149 16.14 -19.36 6.06
N GLY A 150 15.71 -20.20 6.99
CA GLY A 150 14.50 -19.96 7.78
C GLY A 150 13.41 -20.96 7.47
N GLU A 151 12.31 -20.86 8.21
CA GLU A 151 11.06 -21.61 7.94
C GLU A 151 10.40 -21.13 6.62
N GLN A 152 10.68 -19.89 6.22
CA GLN A 152 10.17 -19.27 5.00
C GLN A 152 11.20 -18.31 4.38
N ILE A 153 11.12 -18.12 3.07
CA ILE A 153 11.86 -17.08 2.33
C ILE A 153 10.89 -16.02 1.79
N PRO A 154 11.16 -14.72 2.01
CA PRO A 154 10.39 -13.67 1.36
C PRO A 154 10.78 -13.61 -0.12
N VAL A 155 9.77 -13.58 -0.98
CA VAL A 155 9.90 -13.41 -2.42
C VAL A 155 9.13 -12.16 -2.83
N PHE A 156 9.79 -11.30 -3.59
CA PHE A 156 9.26 -10.04 -4.07
C PHE A 156 9.52 -9.90 -5.57
N GLY A 157 8.57 -9.32 -6.27
CA GLY A 157 8.71 -9.08 -7.69
C GLY A 157 7.66 -8.13 -8.25
N VAL A 158 7.61 -8.07 -9.58
CA VAL A 158 6.65 -7.27 -10.35
C VAL A 158 6.02 -8.10 -11.44
N VAL A 159 4.83 -7.70 -11.90
CA VAL A 159 4.17 -8.34 -13.03
C VAL A 159 3.30 -7.33 -13.79
N SER A 160 3.17 -7.51 -15.11
CA SER A 160 2.33 -6.70 -15.98
C SER A 160 1.77 -7.54 -17.13
N GLY A 161 0.63 -7.13 -17.67
CA GLY A 161 0.01 -7.73 -18.85
C GLY A 161 -0.90 -8.94 -18.58
N LEU A 162 -1.07 -9.35 -17.32
CA LEU A 162 -1.86 -10.54 -17.00
C LEU A 162 -3.34 -10.35 -17.34
N SER A 163 -3.93 -11.35 -18.02
CA SER A 163 -5.38 -11.42 -18.26
C SER A 163 -6.13 -12.22 -17.19
N THR A 164 -5.47 -13.20 -16.57
CA THR A 164 -6.08 -14.13 -15.60
C THR A 164 -5.99 -13.66 -14.15
N GLY A 165 -5.30 -12.54 -13.89
CA GLY A 165 -5.23 -11.91 -12.57
C GLY A 165 -4.59 -12.78 -11.49
N GLU A 166 -3.86 -13.85 -11.83
CA GLU A 166 -3.17 -14.72 -10.87
C GLU A 166 -1.74 -15.00 -11.32
N ILE A 167 -0.83 -15.05 -10.35
CA ILE A 167 0.54 -15.55 -10.52
C ILE A 167 0.79 -16.75 -9.61
N ILE A 168 1.67 -17.63 -10.06
CA ILE A 168 2.06 -18.86 -9.37
C ILE A 168 3.58 -18.80 -9.16
N ILE A 169 3.97 -18.90 -7.89
CA ILE A 169 5.35 -18.94 -7.48
C ILE A 169 5.63 -20.33 -6.91
N THR A 170 6.65 -21.00 -7.46
CA THR A 170 6.99 -22.38 -7.08
C THR A 170 8.46 -22.47 -6.71
N LEU A 171 8.74 -23.13 -5.58
CA LEU A 171 10.07 -23.48 -5.12
C LEU A 171 10.29 -24.98 -5.33
N THR A 172 11.35 -25.36 -6.04
CA THR A 172 11.63 -26.77 -6.37
C THR A 172 13.06 -27.18 -6.06
N MET A 173 13.28 -28.45 -5.75
CA MET A 173 14.60 -29.06 -5.59
C MET A 173 14.69 -30.35 -6.39
N GLY A 174 15.64 -30.43 -7.32
CA GLY A 174 15.80 -31.64 -8.14
C GLY A 174 14.58 -31.98 -9.01
N GLY A 175 13.69 -31.01 -9.25
CA GLY A 175 12.42 -31.20 -9.96
C GLY A 175 11.22 -31.52 -9.07
N ASP A 176 11.44 -31.75 -7.77
CA ASP A 176 10.35 -31.95 -6.81
C ASP A 176 9.89 -30.59 -6.24
N GLU A 177 8.58 -30.38 -6.15
CA GLU A 177 7.99 -29.20 -5.53
C GLU A 177 8.20 -29.23 -4.02
N ILE A 178 8.83 -28.18 -3.49
CA ILE A 178 8.94 -27.91 -2.04
C ILE A 178 7.77 -27.06 -1.61
N SER A 179 7.46 -26.00 -2.36
CA SER A 179 6.44 -25.03 -1.99
C SER A 179 5.80 -24.40 -3.22
N LEU A 180 4.54 -24.02 -3.07
CA LEU A 180 3.76 -23.35 -4.09
C LEU A 180 2.89 -22.27 -3.42
N ALA A 181 2.89 -21.08 -4.01
CA ALA A 181 1.95 -20.03 -3.68
C ALA A 181 1.25 -19.52 -4.94
N THR A 182 -0.05 -19.27 -4.81
CA THR A 182 -0.85 -18.57 -5.82
C THR A 182 -1.27 -17.23 -5.26
N LEU A 183 -1.03 -16.14 -6.00
CA LEU A 183 -1.40 -14.79 -5.61
C LEU A 183 -2.36 -14.20 -6.63
N ALA A 184 -3.47 -13.63 -6.15
CA ALA A 184 -4.34 -12.79 -6.95
C ALA A 184 -3.72 -11.40 -7.13
N ILE A 185 -3.63 -10.96 -8.38
CA ILE A 185 -3.26 -9.62 -8.81
C ILE A 185 -4.56 -8.89 -9.12
N ASP A 186 -5.18 -8.35 -8.07
CA ASP A 186 -6.42 -7.58 -8.16
C ASP A 186 -6.09 -6.14 -8.57
N TYR A 187 -5.88 -5.93 -9.87
CA TYR A 187 -5.64 -4.63 -10.47
C TYR A 187 -6.32 -4.52 -11.84
N PRO A 188 -7.20 -3.55 -12.08
CA PRO A 188 -8.06 -3.54 -13.27
C PRO A 188 -7.31 -3.17 -14.55
N ASN A 189 -6.21 -2.43 -14.46
CA ASN A 189 -5.42 -2.05 -15.63
C ASN A 189 -4.33 -3.07 -15.87
N SER A 190 -4.54 -4.00 -16.80
CA SER A 190 -3.54 -5.01 -17.14
C SER A 190 -2.25 -4.43 -17.75
N LEU A 191 -2.26 -3.16 -18.20
CA LEU A 191 -1.07 -2.52 -18.73
C LEU A 191 -0.05 -2.15 -17.65
N ASP A 192 -0.50 -1.92 -16.42
CA ASP A 192 0.34 -1.39 -15.36
C ASP A 192 1.25 -2.49 -14.78
N GLU A 193 2.39 -2.10 -14.19
CA GLU A 193 3.32 -3.00 -13.51
C GLU A 193 3.03 -2.99 -12.02
N ILE A 194 2.64 -4.15 -11.50
CA ILE A 194 2.15 -4.30 -10.12
C ILE A 194 3.17 -5.07 -9.29
N PRO A 195 3.61 -4.51 -8.15
CA PRO A 195 4.47 -5.22 -7.22
C PRO A 195 3.68 -6.28 -6.45
N TRP A 196 4.34 -7.41 -6.22
CA TRP A 196 3.81 -8.54 -5.46
C TRP A 196 4.85 -9.05 -4.47
N GLN A 197 4.38 -9.65 -3.39
CA GLN A 197 5.21 -10.27 -2.37
C GLN A 197 4.52 -11.50 -1.80
N VAL A 198 5.31 -12.53 -1.49
CA VAL A 198 4.86 -13.73 -0.77
C VAL A 198 6.00 -14.32 0.05
N ASP A 199 5.68 -14.88 1.20
CA ASP A 199 6.60 -15.71 1.97
C ASP A 199 6.39 -17.17 1.59
N LEU A 200 7.44 -17.84 1.10
CA LEU A 200 7.38 -19.25 0.71
C LEU A 200 8.00 -20.13 1.80
N PRO A 201 7.25 -21.11 2.33
CA PRO A 201 7.82 -22.14 3.20
C PRO A 201 9.00 -22.87 2.54
N THR A 202 10.04 -23.13 3.32
CA THR A 202 11.23 -23.89 2.88
C THR A 202 11.18 -25.36 3.27
N GLU A 203 10.26 -25.73 4.17
CA GLU A 203 10.12 -27.07 4.75
C GLU A 203 11.43 -27.64 5.33
N ASP A 204 12.25 -26.79 5.96
CA ASP A 204 13.58 -27.14 6.50
C ASP A 204 14.54 -27.74 5.46
N THR A 205 14.25 -27.54 4.18
CA THR A 205 15.05 -28.05 3.07
C THR A 205 16.37 -27.30 2.98
N THR A 206 17.46 -28.00 2.66
CA THR A 206 18.79 -27.41 2.47
C THR A 206 19.41 -27.91 1.17
N GLY A 207 20.08 -27.00 0.45
CA GLY A 207 20.66 -27.29 -0.86
C GLY A 207 20.19 -26.33 -1.95
N PRO A 208 20.62 -26.58 -3.20
CA PRO A 208 20.24 -25.76 -4.35
C PRO A 208 18.76 -25.96 -4.67
N VAL A 209 18.05 -24.85 -4.88
CA VAL A 209 16.64 -24.82 -5.28
C VAL A 209 16.43 -23.87 -6.44
N ILE A 210 15.36 -24.11 -7.19
CA ILE A 210 14.91 -23.24 -8.28
C ILE A 210 13.60 -22.60 -7.86
N LEU A 211 13.53 -21.29 -7.95
CA LEU A 211 12.32 -20.50 -7.74
C LEU A 211 11.82 -20.00 -9.10
N THR A 212 10.57 -20.31 -9.43
CA THR A 212 9.95 -19.91 -10.69
C THR A 212 8.76 -19.00 -10.44
N LEU A 213 8.61 -17.98 -11.28
CA LEU A 213 7.39 -17.17 -11.42
C LEU A 213 6.68 -17.57 -12.71
N SER A 214 5.39 -17.83 -12.63
CA SER A 214 4.58 -18.23 -13.77
C SER A 214 3.14 -17.74 -13.66
N TYR A 215 2.38 -17.88 -14.73
CA TYR A 215 0.92 -17.68 -14.73
C TYR A 215 0.24 -18.75 -15.59
N LYS A 216 -1.08 -18.86 -15.47
CA LYS A 216 -1.87 -19.69 -16.39
C LYS A 216 -2.44 -18.83 -17.50
N ASP A 217 -2.22 -19.24 -18.74
CA ASP A 217 -2.85 -18.62 -19.90
C ASP A 217 -4.34 -18.97 -20.00
N GLU A 218 -5.03 -18.40 -21.00
CA GLU A 218 -6.46 -18.63 -21.24
C GLU A 218 -6.81 -20.10 -21.55
N THR A 219 -5.82 -20.91 -21.94
CA THR A 219 -5.98 -22.35 -22.20
C THR A 219 -5.68 -23.20 -20.98
N GLY A 220 -5.27 -22.58 -19.87
CA GLY A 220 -4.89 -23.24 -18.62
C GLY A 220 -3.46 -23.78 -18.61
N ASN A 221 -2.65 -23.48 -19.63
CA ASN A 221 -1.24 -23.88 -19.66
C ASN A 221 -0.41 -22.95 -18.77
N LEU A 222 0.56 -23.53 -18.07
CA LEU A 222 1.51 -22.77 -17.28
C LEU A 222 2.55 -22.12 -18.20
N VAL A 223 2.71 -20.81 -18.09
CA VAL A 223 3.69 -20.02 -18.83
C VAL A 223 4.70 -19.45 -17.83
N LEU A 224 5.97 -19.80 -18.02
CA LEU A 224 7.08 -19.29 -17.22
C LEU A 224 7.33 -17.82 -17.55
N LEU A 225 7.43 -16.98 -16.51
CA LEU A 225 7.77 -15.57 -16.62
C LEU A 225 9.22 -15.32 -16.22
N ASP A 226 9.66 -15.92 -15.10
CA ASP A 226 11.02 -15.76 -14.59
C ASP A 226 11.47 -16.99 -13.79
N GLU A 227 12.78 -17.17 -13.68
CA GLU A 227 13.43 -18.29 -12.98
C GLU A 227 14.73 -17.83 -12.32
N ILE A 228 14.90 -18.19 -11.05
CA ILE A 228 16.15 -17.95 -10.32
C ILE A 228 16.63 -19.21 -9.58
N GLU A 229 17.94 -19.37 -9.51
CA GLU A 229 18.63 -20.39 -8.72
C GLU A 229 19.11 -19.77 -7.40
N LEU A 230 18.81 -20.42 -6.28
CA LEU A 230 19.29 -20.00 -4.96
C LEU A 230 19.69 -21.22 -4.11
N VAL A 231 20.36 -20.98 -2.98
CA VAL A 231 20.79 -22.06 -2.07
C VAL A 231 20.11 -21.88 -0.72
N LEU A 232 19.30 -22.86 -0.32
CA LEU A 232 18.74 -22.92 1.03
C LEU A 232 19.78 -23.46 2.01
N THR A 233 19.90 -22.78 3.15
CA THR A 233 20.83 -23.11 4.23
C THR A 233 20.07 -23.37 5.51
N ALA A 234 20.57 -24.29 6.34
CA ALA A 234 20.04 -24.48 7.68
C ALA A 234 20.25 -23.20 8.48
N VAL A 235 19.21 -22.71 9.18
CA VAL A 235 19.38 -21.62 10.13
C VAL A 235 20.37 -22.06 11.20
N ALA A 236 21.38 -21.24 11.47
CA ALA A 236 22.15 -21.38 12.71
C ALA A 236 21.21 -21.01 13.86
N GLY A 237 20.65 -22.03 14.52
CA GLY A 237 19.92 -21.87 15.78
C GLY A 237 20.78 -21.30 16.90
#